data_AF-A0A1A8SFU4-F1
#
_entry.id   AF-A0A1A8SFU4-F1
#
_cell.length_a   1.000
_cell.length_b   1.000
_cell.length_c   1.000
_cell.angle_alpha   90.00
_cell.angle_beta   90.00
_cell.angle_gamma   90.00
#
_symmetry.space_group_name_H-M   'P 1'
#
loop_
_entity.id
_entity.type
_entity.pdbx_description
1 polymer ?
#
loop_
_entity_poly.entity_id
_entity_poly.type
_entity_poly.pdbx_seq_one_letter_code
_entity_poly.pdbx_strand_id
1 'polypeptide(L)'
;GYTLSVTGQNGQFPPGSGPVYLDELNCTGSEDNLWACPSTPDQSDCGHKEDAGVVCSEMRAIRLTGGLDRCSGIVEIHRNGSWGTVCDNCWNVKMASMVCSMLECGVEPLNYT
;
A
#
# COMPACT_ATOMS: atom_id res chain seq x y z
N GLY A 1 -7.45 9.11 0.33
CA GLY A 1 -6.10 8.62 0.59
C GLY A 1 -5.20 9.82 0.81
N TYR A 2 -4.03 9.61 1.41
CA TYR A 2 -2.98 10.60 1.48
C TYR A 2 -1.71 9.99 0.88
N THR A 3 -0.87 10.82 0.29
CA THR A 3 0.43 10.41 -0.24
C THR A 3 1.46 11.31 0.40
N LEU A 4 2.56 10.72 0.87
CA LEU A 4 3.70 11.47 1.37
C LEU A 4 4.90 11.17 0.47
N SER A 5 5.51 12.23 -0.05
CA SER A 5 6.84 12.16 -0.65
C SER A 5 7.87 12.11 0.47
N VAL A 6 8.83 11.19 0.35
CA VAL A 6 9.89 11.01 1.33
C VAL A 6 11.23 11.09 0.60
N THR A 7 12.13 11.94 1.10
CA THR A 7 13.49 12.02 0.58
C THR A 7 14.41 11.06 1.34
N GLY A 8 15.35 10.42 0.61
CA GLY A 8 16.36 9.52 1.20
C GLY A 8 17.23 10.19 2.28
N GLN A 9 17.31 11.52 2.28
CA GLN A 9 18.13 12.30 3.21
C GLN A 9 17.78 12.09 4.69
N ASN A 10 16.55 11.64 5.01
CA ASN A 10 16.10 11.45 6.39
C ASN A 10 16.16 9.98 6.88
N GLY A 11 16.75 9.07 6.10
CA GLY A 11 16.97 7.68 6.54
C GLY A 11 15.69 6.88 6.80
N GLN A 12 14.56 7.34 6.27
CA GLN A 12 13.25 6.71 6.47
C GLN A 12 13.12 5.41 5.66
N PHE A 13 13.91 5.28 4.59
CA PHE A 13 14.09 4.06 3.81
C PHE A 13 15.60 3.75 3.64
N PRO A 14 15.99 2.47 3.51
CA PRO A 14 17.37 2.12 3.18
C PRO A 14 17.76 2.68 1.81
N PRO A 15 18.99 3.20 1.64
CA PRO A 15 19.51 3.56 0.33
C PRO A 15 19.45 2.39 -0.66
N GLY A 16 19.16 2.69 -1.92
CA GLY A 16 19.22 1.74 -3.01
C GLY A 16 20.64 1.37 -3.41
N SER A 17 20.73 0.62 -4.51
CA SER A 17 22.01 0.21 -5.12
C SER A 17 21.85 0.13 -6.63
N GLY A 18 22.89 0.50 -7.38
CA GLY A 18 22.92 0.41 -8.84
C GLY A 18 22.72 1.78 -9.52
N PRO A 19 22.33 1.81 -10.80
CA PRO A 19 22.12 3.08 -11.50
C PRO A 19 20.92 3.86 -10.95
N VAL A 20 21.08 5.17 -10.82
CA VAL A 20 19.97 6.11 -10.65
C VAL A 20 19.48 6.48 -12.05
N TYR A 21 18.22 6.19 -12.35
CA TYR A 21 17.69 6.31 -13.72
C TYR A 21 16.96 7.63 -14.02
N LEU A 22 16.47 8.31 -12.99
CA LEU A 22 15.67 9.52 -13.11
C LEU A 22 16.16 10.54 -12.11
N ASP A 23 16.26 11.79 -12.57
CA ASP A 23 16.67 12.94 -11.79
C ASP A 23 15.80 14.15 -12.14
N GLU A 24 15.65 15.07 -11.18
CA GLU A 24 14.95 16.35 -11.35
C GLU A 24 13.58 16.24 -12.05
N LEU A 25 12.78 15.25 -11.64
CA LEU A 25 11.44 15.03 -12.19
C LEU A 25 10.52 16.22 -11.92
N ASN A 26 9.99 16.82 -12.98
CA ASN A 26 9.06 17.94 -12.90
C ASN A 26 7.65 17.54 -13.39
N CYS A 27 7.10 16.50 -12.76
CA CYS A 27 5.78 15.98 -13.08
C CYS A 27 4.67 17.02 -12.81
N THR A 28 3.63 17.03 -13.63
CA THR A 28 2.37 17.77 -13.39
C THR A 28 1.40 17.00 -12.50
N GLY A 29 1.57 15.66 -12.42
CA GLY A 29 0.68 14.74 -11.74
C GLY A 29 -0.43 14.16 -12.63
N SER A 30 -0.45 14.52 -13.92
CA SER A 30 -1.40 14.00 -14.92
C SER A 30 -0.78 12.95 -15.85
N GLU A 31 0.51 12.68 -15.70
CA GLU A 31 1.24 11.67 -16.46
C GLU A 31 0.77 10.26 -16.09
N ASP A 32 0.71 9.37 -17.09
CA ASP A 32 0.30 7.97 -16.87
C ASP A 32 1.34 7.16 -16.06
N ASN A 33 2.60 7.58 -16.09
CA ASN A 33 3.70 6.93 -15.38
C ASN A 33 4.90 7.89 -15.19
N LEU A 34 5.82 7.49 -14.31
CA LEU A 34 6.98 8.30 -13.94
C LEU A 34 7.93 8.62 -15.11
N TRP A 35 8.01 7.75 -16.11
CA TRP A 35 8.88 7.94 -17.29
C TRP A 35 8.32 8.95 -18.29
N ALA A 36 7.03 9.28 -18.20
CA ALA A 36 6.40 10.32 -19.00
C ALA A 36 6.60 11.72 -18.38
N CYS A 37 7.12 11.82 -17.16
CA CYS A 37 7.42 13.10 -16.55
C CYS A 37 8.61 13.76 -17.25
N PRO A 38 8.56 15.09 -17.49
CA PRO A 38 9.73 15.85 -17.86
C PRO A 38 10.85 15.66 -16.82
N SER A 39 12.06 15.36 -17.30
CA SER A 39 13.27 15.23 -16.49
C SER A 39 14.46 15.91 -17.20
N THR A 40 15.49 16.24 -16.43
CA THR A 40 16.74 16.86 -16.89
C THR A 40 17.90 15.89 -16.70
N PRO A 41 18.02 14.84 -17.55
CA PRO A 41 19.00 13.77 -17.35
C PRO A 41 20.47 14.21 -17.52
N ASP A 42 20.72 15.32 -18.22
CA ASP A 42 22.08 15.80 -18.52
C ASP A 42 22.75 16.53 -17.33
N GLN A 43 22.08 16.64 -16.17
CA GLN A 43 22.58 17.32 -14.97
C GLN A 43 22.64 16.43 -13.72
N SER A 44 22.60 15.10 -13.89
CA SER A 44 22.42 14.22 -12.74
C SER A 44 23.62 14.21 -11.77
N ASP A 45 23.38 14.75 -10.57
CA ASP A 45 24.28 14.70 -9.41
C ASP A 45 23.74 13.82 -8.27
N CYS A 46 22.56 13.23 -8.45
CA CYS A 46 21.93 12.35 -7.46
C CYS A 46 22.72 11.06 -7.19
N GLY A 47 22.93 10.75 -5.91
CA GLY A 47 23.38 9.44 -5.44
C GLY A 47 22.35 8.73 -4.55
N HIS A 48 22.66 7.52 -4.06
CA HIS A 48 21.72 6.73 -3.24
C HIS A 48 21.32 7.36 -1.89
N LYS A 49 21.99 8.43 -1.47
CA LYS A 49 21.56 9.23 -0.31
C LYS A 49 20.32 10.09 -0.62
N GLU A 50 20.01 10.25 -1.91
CA GLU A 50 18.96 11.12 -2.45
C GLU A 50 17.85 10.32 -3.11
N ASP A 51 17.91 8.98 -3.04
CA ASP A 51 16.85 8.11 -3.54
C ASP A 51 15.48 8.54 -3.00
N ALA A 52 14.52 8.72 -3.90
CA ALA A 52 13.17 9.12 -3.56
C ALA A 52 12.33 7.92 -3.11
N GLY A 53 11.56 8.11 -2.03
CA GLY A 53 10.60 7.14 -1.50
C GLY A 53 9.17 7.68 -1.53
N VAL A 54 8.19 6.78 -1.56
CA VAL A 54 6.77 7.14 -1.48
C VAL A 54 6.09 6.33 -0.38
N VAL A 55 5.26 7.00 0.42
CA VAL A 55 4.27 6.33 1.28
C VAL A 55 2.90 6.57 0.65
N CYS A 56 2.34 5.52 0.08
CA CYS A 56 0.97 5.52 -0.41
C CYS A 56 0.02 5.19 0.75
N SER A 57 -1.08 5.92 0.90
CA SER A 57 -2.17 5.40 1.74
C SER A 57 -2.68 4.12 1.11
N GLU A 58 -2.58 3.00 1.82
CA GLU A 58 -3.21 1.75 1.41
C GLU A 58 -4.67 2.03 1.03
N MET A 59 -4.99 1.75 -0.22
CA MET A 59 -6.37 1.74 -0.68
C MET A 59 -7.09 0.60 0.06
N ARG A 60 -7.77 0.94 1.16
CA ARG A 60 -8.66 0.08 1.95
C ARG A 60 -7.93 -1.09 2.63
N ALA A 61 -7.31 -0.82 3.78
CA ALA A 61 -6.82 -1.89 4.65
C ALA A 61 -8.00 -2.68 5.23
N ILE A 62 -7.88 -4.00 5.23
CA ILE A 62 -8.77 -4.95 5.91
C ILE A 62 -7.97 -5.61 7.03
N ARG A 63 -8.59 -5.83 8.19
CA ARG A 63 -8.02 -6.67 9.25
C ARG A 63 -9.09 -7.52 9.92
N LEU A 64 -8.65 -8.57 10.62
CA LEU A 64 -9.47 -9.35 11.52
C LEU A 64 -9.07 -9.04 12.97
N THR A 65 -10.05 -8.81 13.84
CA THR A 65 -9.81 -8.50 15.26
C THR A 65 -10.59 -9.43 16.18
N GLY A 66 -10.04 -9.70 17.37
CA GLY A 66 -10.71 -10.51 18.40
C GLY A 66 -10.74 -12.03 18.12
N GLY A 67 -10.07 -12.51 17.08
CA GLY A 67 -9.86 -13.94 16.86
C GLY A 67 -8.66 -14.52 17.60
N LEU A 68 -8.42 -15.81 17.39
CA LEU A 68 -7.32 -16.56 18.02
C LEU A 68 -5.97 -16.32 17.32
N ASP A 69 -6.02 -15.93 16.04
CA ASP A 69 -4.86 -15.71 15.19
C ASP A 69 -5.14 -14.58 14.18
N ARG A 70 -4.18 -14.33 13.29
CA ARG A 70 -4.31 -13.30 12.24
C ARG A 70 -5.37 -13.61 11.17
N CYS A 71 -5.92 -14.82 11.15
CA CYS A 71 -6.82 -15.33 10.13
C CYS A 71 -8.25 -15.58 10.65
N SER A 72 -8.57 -15.10 11.86
CA SER A 72 -9.89 -15.23 12.47
C SER A 72 -10.29 -13.92 13.17
N GLY A 73 -11.58 -13.60 13.21
CA GLY A 73 -12.11 -12.45 13.95
C GLY A 73 -13.16 -11.63 13.20
N ILE A 74 -13.48 -10.46 13.75
CA ILE A 74 -14.39 -9.47 13.16
C ILE A 74 -13.69 -8.75 12.01
N VAL A 75 -14.36 -8.67 10.87
CA VAL A 75 -13.88 -7.93 9.69
C VAL A 75 -13.99 -6.44 9.93
N GLU A 76 -12.84 -5.76 9.95
CA GLU A 76 -12.77 -4.30 10.00
C GLU A 76 -12.13 -3.73 8.74
N ILE A 77 -12.66 -2.61 8.28
CA ILE A 77 -12.20 -1.87 7.10
C ILE A 77 -11.72 -0.49 7.53
N HIS A 78 -10.54 -0.09 7.08
CA HIS A 78 -10.02 1.24 7.30
C HIS A 78 -10.51 2.21 6.22
N ARG A 79 -11.25 3.26 6.62
CA ARG A 79 -11.75 4.30 5.73
C ARG A 79 -11.67 5.67 6.41
N ASN A 80 -11.10 6.65 5.72
CA ASN A 80 -10.98 8.04 6.20
C ASN A 80 -10.29 8.18 7.58
N GLY A 81 -9.26 7.38 7.85
CA GLY A 81 -8.50 7.44 9.10
C GLY A 81 -9.15 6.71 10.28
N SER A 82 -10.26 6.01 10.06
CA SER A 82 -10.98 5.26 11.08
C SER A 82 -11.23 3.81 10.67
N TRP A 83 -11.27 2.92 11.66
CA TRP A 83 -11.70 1.54 11.49
C TRP A 83 -13.20 1.42 11.72
N GLY A 84 -13.88 0.65 10.88
CA GLY A 84 -15.30 0.32 11.02
C GLY A 84 -15.58 -1.13 10.66
N THR A 85 -16.71 -1.66 11.12
CA THR A 85 -17.13 -3.04 10.90
C THR A 85 -18.02 -3.20 9.67
N VAL A 86 -18.18 -4.45 9.21
CA VAL A 86 -19.10 -4.83 8.13
C VAL A 86 -20.39 -5.41 8.74
N CYS A 87 -21.55 -4.99 8.23
CA CYS A 87 -22.84 -5.55 8.64
C CYS A 87 -23.08 -6.93 8.00
N ASP A 88 -23.64 -7.87 8.77
CA ASP A 88 -23.77 -9.28 8.42
C ASP A 88 -25.04 -9.65 7.64
N ASN A 89 -26.02 -8.73 7.51
CA ASN A 89 -27.31 -8.97 6.83
C ASN A 89 -27.21 -9.62 5.43
N CYS A 90 -26.10 -9.42 4.71
CA CYS A 90 -25.83 -10.05 3.40
C CYS A 90 -24.51 -10.82 3.36
N TRP A 91 -23.87 -11.02 4.51
CA TRP A 91 -22.59 -11.69 4.62
C TRP A 91 -22.76 -13.19 4.34
N ASN A 92 -21.92 -13.72 3.45
CA ASN A 92 -21.99 -15.12 3.06
C ASN A 92 -20.59 -15.68 2.82
N VAL A 93 -20.54 -17.01 2.64
CA VAL A 93 -19.32 -17.78 2.46
C VAL A 93 -18.41 -17.25 1.33
N LYS A 94 -18.98 -16.70 0.25
CA LYS A 94 -18.20 -16.15 -0.87
C LYS A 94 -17.49 -14.87 -0.44
N MET A 95 -18.16 -14.00 0.31
CA MET A 95 -17.58 -12.77 0.85
C MET A 95 -16.49 -13.07 1.90
N ALA A 96 -16.72 -14.07 2.76
CA ALA A 96 -15.72 -14.53 3.71
C ALA A 96 -14.45 -15.07 3.00
N SER A 97 -14.63 -15.91 1.98
CA SER A 97 -13.52 -16.45 1.17
C SER A 97 -12.72 -15.33 0.48
N MET A 98 -13.39 -14.27 0.00
CA MET A 98 -12.70 -13.09 -0.53
C MET A 98 -11.81 -12.42 0.53
N VAL A 99 -12.29 -12.23 1.75
CA VAL A 99 -11.48 -11.63 2.83
C VAL A 99 -10.31 -12.52 3.21
N CYS A 100 -10.51 -13.84 3.34
CA CYS A 100 -9.42 -14.76 3.62
C CYS A 100 -8.35 -14.75 2.50
N SER A 101 -8.76 -14.61 1.24
CA SER A 101 -7.86 -14.44 0.11
C SER A 101 -7.08 -13.11 0.18
N MET A 102 -7.76 -12.00 0.48
CA MET A 102 -7.13 -10.69 0.63
C MET A 102 -6.08 -10.64 1.77
N LEU A 103 -6.24 -11.47 2.79
CA LEU A 103 -5.36 -11.54 3.96
C LEU A 103 -4.33 -12.68 3.88
N GLU A 104 -4.27 -13.38 2.75
CA GLU A 104 -3.38 -14.53 2.54
C GLU A 104 -3.56 -15.62 3.62
N CYS A 105 -4.81 -15.88 3.98
CA CYS A 105 -5.23 -16.84 5.00
C CYS A 105 -5.84 -18.13 4.41
N GLY A 106 -5.78 -18.29 3.08
CA GLY A 106 -6.40 -19.41 2.36
C GLY A 106 -7.84 -19.12 1.92
N VAL A 107 -8.47 -20.04 1.20
CA VAL A 107 -9.81 -19.84 0.58
C VAL A 107 -10.90 -20.75 1.13
N GLU A 108 -10.57 -21.69 2.02
CA GLU A 108 -11.57 -22.56 2.66
C GLU A 108 -12.02 -21.96 3.99
N PRO A 109 -13.25 -21.44 4.09
CA PRO A 109 -13.85 -21.19 5.38
C PRO A 109 -14.01 -22.55 6.06
N LEU A 110 -13.41 -22.72 7.23
CA LEU A 110 -13.67 -23.86 8.08
C LEU A 110 -15.19 -24.00 8.21
N ASN A 111 -15.74 -25.13 7.75
CA ASN A 111 -17.16 -25.45 7.92
C ASN A 111 -17.42 -25.57 9.42
N TYR A 112 -17.80 -24.46 10.05
CA TYR A 112 -18.35 -24.47 11.39
C TYR A 112 -19.83 -24.83 11.25
N THR A 113 -20.12 -26.14 11.27
CA THR A 113 -21.45 -26.69 11.55
C THR A 113 -21.90 -26.31 12.96
#